data_AF-A0A850CDI1-F1
#
_entry.id   AF-A0A850CDI1-F1
#
_cell.length_a   1.000
_cell.length_b   1.000
_cell.length_c   1.000
_cell.angle_alpha   90.00
_cell.angle_beta   90.00
_cell.angle_gamma   90.00
#
_symmetry.space_group_name_H-M   'P 1'
#
loop_
_entity.id
_entity.type
_entity.pdbx_description
1 polymer ?
#
loop_
_entity_poly.entity_id
_entity_poly.type
_entity_poly.pdbx_seq_one_letter_code
_entity_poly.pdbx_strand_id
1 'polypeptide(L)'
;RMEKLAVAGALGSLEADRRKALWAAGTVDERPGTIPGTGPAAPPPTLPGMSAAELARADYTGLGLSVETHPMELVRAGLDADGVLPARRLPHMKDGKRVEIAGIVTHRQRPSTAKGVTFLSLEDETGIANVVCSQGLWKRWQSVATVAKALRIKGTIEKAVDAHRSAMPMVVAYKLVELDLNSPSAPSRDFR
;
A
#
# COMPACT_ATOMS: atom_id res chain seq x y z
N ARG A 1 8.39 -18.45 13.13
CA ARG A 1 9.75 -18.42 12.55
C ARG A 1 10.37 -17.05 12.84
N MET A 2 11.59 -17.01 13.36
CA MET A 2 12.27 -15.80 13.87
C MET A 2 12.43 -14.69 12.81
N GLU A 3 12.47 -15.06 11.53
CA GLU A 3 12.59 -14.10 10.42
C GLU A 3 11.40 -13.15 10.36
N LYS A 4 10.19 -13.59 10.73
CA LYS A 4 9.01 -12.71 10.77
C LYS A 4 9.14 -11.63 11.85
N LEU A 5 9.76 -11.96 12.98
CA LEU A 5 10.05 -11.02 14.06
C LEU A 5 11.15 -10.03 13.64
N ALA A 6 12.17 -10.51 12.92
CA ALA A 6 13.21 -9.67 12.36
C ALA A 6 12.67 -8.68 11.31
N VAL A 7 11.81 -9.14 10.38
CA VAL A 7 11.14 -8.27 9.38
C VAL A 7 10.31 -7.19 10.06
N ALA A 8 9.57 -7.56 11.11
CA ALA A 8 8.74 -6.65 11.90
C ALA A 8 9.54 -5.72 12.86
N GLY A 9 10.88 -5.82 12.89
CA GLY A 9 11.71 -5.00 13.76
C GLY A 9 11.68 -5.36 15.24
N ALA A 10 11.04 -6.46 15.63
CA ALA A 10 10.87 -6.86 17.03
C ALA A 10 12.20 -7.22 17.74
N LEU A 11 13.30 -7.37 16.98
CA LEU A 11 14.62 -7.72 17.49
C LEU A 11 15.52 -6.49 17.73
N GLY A 12 15.00 -5.27 17.59
CA GLY A 12 15.80 -4.03 17.69
C GLY A 12 16.53 -3.83 19.03
N SER A 13 16.07 -4.46 20.12
CA SER A 13 16.76 -4.44 21.42
C SER A 13 17.96 -5.39 21.48
N LEU A 14 18.06 -6.35 20.56
CA LEU A 14 19.14 -7.33 20.47
C LEU A 14 20.14 -6.99 19.36
N GLU A 15 19.63 -6.48 18.23
CA GLU A 15 20.42 -6.04 17.08
C GLU A 15 19.71 -4.86 16.43
N ALA A 16 20.33 -3.68 16.49
CA ALA A 16 19.76 -2.44 15.97
C ALA A 16 19.73 -2.43 14.43
N ASP A 17 20.65 -3.13 13.77
CA ASP A 17 20.64 -3.27 12.31
C ASP A 17 19.68 -4.38 11.87
N ARG A 18 18.52 -3.96 11.35
CA ARG A 18 17.47 -4.89 10.90
C ARG A 18 17.95 -5.91 9.86
N ARG A 19 18.94 -5.56 9.03
CA ARG A 19 19.51 -6.47 8.02
C ARG A 19 20.36 -7.55 8.68
N LYS A 20 21.14 -7.19 9.71
CA LYS A 20 21.89 -8.18 10.52
C LYS A 20 20.95 -9.07 11.33
N ALA A 21 19.89 -8.50 11.92
CA ALA A 21 18.89 -9.26 12.65
C ALA A 21 18.19 -10.29 11.74
N LEU A 22 17.86 -9.91 10.49
CA LEU A 22 17.28 -10.82 9.51
C LEU A 22 18.25 -11.94 9.10
N TRP A 23 19.52 -11.61 8.89
CA TRP A 23 20.56 -12.62 8.60
C TRP A 23 20.68 -13.62 9.75
N ALA A 24 20.84 -13.13 10.98
CA ALA A 24 20.94 -13.96 12.17
C ALA A 24 19.70 -14.86 12.34
N ALA A 25 18.50 -14.32 12.15
CA ALA A 25 17.25 -15.08 12.21
C ALA A 25 17.19 -16.21 11.17
N GLY A 26 17.76 -16.02 9.97
CA GLY A 26 17.85 -17.03 8.92
C GLY A 26 18.89 -18.13 9.19
N THR A 27 19.85 -17.88 10.09
CA THR A 27 20.88 -18.85 10.49
C THR A 27 20.48 -19.74 11.69
N VAL A 28 19.33 -19.47 12.32
CA VAL A 28 18.82 -20.31 13.41
C VAL A 28 18.31 -21.64 12.80
N ASP A 29 19.16 -22.66 12.88
CA ASP A 29 18.86 -24.01 12.40
C ASP A 29 18.14 -24.81 13.50
N GLU A 30 16.82 -25.00 13.36
CA GLU A 30 16.00 -25.81 14.27
C GLU A 30 15.91 -27.27 13.78
N ARG A 31 17.03 -27.89 13.40
CA ARG A 31 17.02 -29.30 12.99
C ARG A 31 16.93 -30.23 14.22
N PRO A 32 16.22 -31.37 14.12
CA PRO A 32 16.27 -32.38 15.16
C PRO A 32 17.71 -32.87 15.37
N GLY A 33 18.21 -32.79 16.61
CA GLY A 33 19.55 -33.24 16.98
C GLY A 33 20.63 -32.15 17.06
N THR A 34 20.33 -30.89 16.73
CA THR A 34 21.23 -29.75 16.98
C THR A 34 21.01 -29.17 18.38
N ILE A 35 22.10 -28.89 19.09
CA ILE A 35 22.04 -28.17 20.37
C ILE A 35 21.75 -26.68 20.06
N PRO A 36 20.71 -26.07 20.64
CA PRO A 36 20.40 -24.66 20.41
C PRO A 36 21.63 -23.77 20.64
N GLY A 37 21.97 -22.92 19.66
CA GLY A 37 23.12 -22.00 19.75
C GLY A 37 24.48 -22.57 19.36
N THR A 38 24.57 -23.81 18.87
CA THR A 38 25.85 -24.46 18.49
C THR A 38 26.08 -24.60 16.98
N GLY A 39 25.12 -24.18 16.15
CA GLY A 39 25.29 -24.16 14.70
C GLY A 39 26.34 -23.12 14.28
N PRO A 40 27.06 -23.33 13.15
CA PRO A 40 28.03 -22.36 12.65
C PRO A 40 27.33 -21.05 12.29
N ALA A 41 27.53 -20.01 13.10
CA ALA A 41 27.09 -18.66 12.79
C ALA A 41 28.09 -18.03 11.81
N ALA A 42 27.79 -18.09 10.51
CA ALA A 42 28.56 -17.34 9.53
C ALA A 42 28.33 -15.83 9.79
N PRO A 43 29.40 -15.00 9.84
CA PRO A 43 29.24 -13.57 10.06
C PRO A 43 28.37 -12.98 8.94
N PRO A 44 27.48 -12.02 9.27
CA PRO A 44 26.64 -11.40 8.26
C PRO A 44 27.52 -10.74 7.19
N PRO A 45 27.16 -10.86 5.90
CA PRO A 45 27.87 -10.17 4.84
C PRO A 45 27.78 -8.66 5.08
N THR A 46 28.84 -7.93 4.72
CA THR A 46 28.88 -6.47 4.82
C THR A 46 28.01 -5.88 3.72
N LEU A 47 26.71 -5.79 3.98
CA LEU A 47 25.76 -5.04 3.18
C LEU A 47 25.52 -3.69 3.87
N PRO A 48 25.25 -2.61 3.11
CA PRO A 48 24.80 -1.36 3.72
C PRO A 48 23.54 -1.60 4.55
N GLY A 49 23.21 -0.71 5.49
CA GLY A 49 21.95 -0.77 6.21
C GLY A 49 20.74 -0.67 5.27
N MET A 50 19.55 -0.95 5.78
CA MET A 50 18.31 -0.65 5.05
C MET A 50 18.09 0.87 4.98
N SER A 51 17.76 1.38 3.80
CA SER A 51 17.24 2.74 3.62
C SER A 51 15.88 2.91 4.31
N ALA A 52 15.44 4.16 4.52
CA ALA A 52 14.12 4.46 5.08
C ALA A 52 12.98 3.81 4.27
N ALA A 53 13.10 3.80 2.93
CA ALA A 53 12.13 3.14 2.05
C ALA A 53 12.10 1.62 2.24
N GLU A 54 13.28 0.99 2.40
CA GLU A 54 13.37 -0.45 2.66
C GLU A 54 12.81 -0.82 4.04
N LEU A 55 13.05 0.01 5.07
CA LEU A 55 12.48 -0.16 6.40
C LEU A 55 10.95 -0.03 6.38
N ALA A 56 10.43 1.04 5.77
CA ALA A 56 8.99 1.26 5.66
C ALA A 56 8.28 0.12 4.91
N ARG A 57 8.91 -0.41 3.85
CA ARG A 57 8.40 -1.59 3.13
C ARG A 57 8.46 -2.86 3.98
N ALA A 58 9.53 -3.06 4.76
CA ALA A 58 9.65 -4.19 5.67
C ALA A 58 8.58 -4.14 6.78
N ASP A 59 8.35 -2.95 7.35
CA ASP A 59 7.27 -2.72 8.32
C ASP A 59 5.89 -3.00 7.69
N TYR A 60 5.62 -2.45 6.52
CA TYR A 60 4.35 -2.69 5.83
C TYR A 60 4.13 -4.18 5.51
N THR A 61 5.19 -4.88 5.09
CA THR A 61 5.12 -6.33 4.79
C THR A 61 4.95 -7.16 6.06
N GLY A 62 5.61 -6.80 7.15
CA GLY A 62 5.61 -7.55 8.42
C GLY A 62 4.42 -7.26 9.33
N LEU A 63 3.99 -6.00 9.41
CA LEU A 63 3.01 -5.48 10.37
C LEU A 63 1.73 -4.96 9.69
N GLY A 64 1.74 -4.73 8.38
CA GLY A 64 0.63 -4.10 7.66
C GLY A 64 0.53 -2.58 7.82
N LEU A 65 1.47 -1.97 8.55
CA LEU A 65 1.59 -0.54 8.84
C LEU A 65 3.08 -0.17 8.79
N SER A 66 3.41 1.06 8.39
CA SER A 66 4.77 1.61 8.57
C SER A 66 4.75 2.59 9.74
N VAL A 67 5.79 2.52 10.59
CA VAL A 67 5.86 3.27 11.85
C VAL A 67 6.21 4.74 11.63
N GLU A 68 6.88 5.07 10.53
CA GLU A 68 7.45 6.41 10.29
C GLU A 68 6.95 7.11 9.02
N THR A 69 6.44 6.39 8.02
CA THR A 69 6.12 6.97 6.70
C THR A 69 4.93 6.29 6.05
N HIS A 70 3.98 7.05 5.49
CA HIS A 70 2.83 6.44 4.81
C HIS A 70 3.31 5.70 3.54
N PRO A 71 2.92 4.43 3.29
CA PRO A 71 3.49 3.65 2.17
C PRO A 71 3.29 4.29 0.78
N MET A 72 2.24 5.11 0.61
CA MET A 72 2.01 5.85 -0.63
C MET A 72 3.08 6.93 -0.91
N GLU A 73 3.79 7.43 0.10
CA GLU A 73 4.90 8.37 -0.08
C GLU A 73 6.03 7.76 -0.90
N LEU A 74 6.30 6.46 -0.72
CA LEU A 74 7.36 5.73 -1.43
C LEU A 74 7.13 5.69 -2.94
N VAL A 75 5.87 5.74 -3.38
CA VAL A 75 5.47 5.68 -4.79
C VAL A 75 4.94 7.03 -5.30
N ARG A 76 4.84 8.06 -4.45
CA ARG A 76 4.21 9.34 -4.78
C ARG A 76 4.87 10.03 -5.96
N ALA A 77 6.19 10.07 -6.03
CA ALA A 77 6.90 10.72 -7.13
C ALA A 77 6.51 10.13 -8.51
N GLY A 78 6.39 8.80 -8.61
CA GLY A 78 5.95 8.12 -9.83
C GLY A 78 4.46 8.39 -10.13
N LEU A 79 3.62 8.40 -9.10
CA LEU A 79 2.20 8.72 -9.24
C LEU A 79 1.98 10.16 -9.73
N ASP A 80 2.75 11.12 -9.23
CA ASP A 80 2.69 12.53 -9.64
C ASP A 80 3.15 12.70 -11.10
N ALA A 81 4.20 11.99 -11.52
CA ALA A 81 4.66 11.97 -12.92
C ALA A 81 3.59 11.42 -13.87
N ASP A 82 2.81 10.44 -13.41
CA ASP A 82 1.68 9.85 -14.14
C ASP A 82 0.39 10.70 -14.07
N GLY A 83 0.40 11.82 -13.35
CA GLY A 83 -0.77 12.69 -13.17
C GLY A 83 -1.85 12.13 -12.23
N VAL A 84 -1.50 11.15 -11.39
CA VAL A 84 -2.39 10.58 -10.37
C VAL A 84 -2.51 11.57 -9.21
N LEU A 85 -3.74 11.98 -8.91
CA LEU A 85 -4.00 13.02 -7.93
C LEU A 85 -3.94 12.47 -6.49
N PRO A 86 -3.33 13.22 -5.55
CA PRO A 86 -3.49 12.94 -4.13
C PRO A 86 -4.89 13.32 -3.63
N ALA A 87 -5.36 12.64 -2.57
CA ALA A 87 -6.69 12.80 -2.00
C ALA A 87 -7.01 14.28 -1.67
N ARG A 88 -6.05 15.02 -1.12
CA ARG A 88 -6.21 16.46 -0.78
C ARG A 88 -6.61 17.35 -1.96
N ARG A 89 -6.39 16.92 -3.21
CA ARG A 89 -6.72 17.71 -4.40
C ARG A 89 -8.16 17.52 -4.87
N LEU A 90 -8.84 16.44 -4.46
CA LEU A 90 -10.18 16.12 -4.92
C LEU A 90 -11.21 17.23 -4.62
N PRO A 91 -11.22 17.87 -3.43
CA PRO A 91 -12.15 18.98 -3.13
C PRO A 91 -12.07 20.14 -4.13
N HIS A 92 -10.88 20.38 -4.70
CA HIS A 92 -10.62 21.48 -5.62
C HIS A 92 -10.95 21.14 -7.08
N MET A 93 -11.31 19.89 -7.39
CA MET A 93 -11.67 19.49 -8.75
C MET A 93 -13.08 19.95 -9.11
N LYS A 94 -13.31 20.22 -10.40
CA LYS A 94 -14.65 20.52 -10.91
C LYS A 94 -15.51 19.25 -10.88
N ASP A 95 -16.80 19.44 -10.63
CA ASP A 95 -17.77 18.35 -10.78
C ASP A 95 -17.75 17.80 -12.22
N GLY A 96 -17.94 16.48 -12.36
CA GLY A 96 -17.85 15.79 -13.66
C GLY A 96 -16.43 15.65 -14.22
N LYS A 97 -15.39 16.12 -13.53
CA LYS A 97 -14.00 15.99 -14.01
C LYS A 97 -13.52 14.55 -13.91
N ARG A 98 -12.97 14.03 -15.01
CA ARG A 98 -12.23 12.75 -15.00
C ARG A 98 -10.91 12.90 -14.26
N VAL A 99 -10.65 12.00 -13.33
CA VAL A 99 -9.45 11.96 -12.49
C VAL A 99 -8.90 10.55 -12.39
N GLU A 100 -7.64 10.47 -11.99
CA GLU A 100 -7.02 9.23 -11.55
C GLU A 100 -6.50 9.45 -10.13
N ILE A 101 -6.75 8.50 -9.24
CA ILE A 101 -6.32 8.51 -7.85
C ILE A 101 -5.67 7.18 -7.52
N ALA A 102 -4.86 7.12 -6.47
CA ALA A 102 -4.35 5.88 -5.96
C ALA A 102 -4.20 5.92 -4.43
N GLY A 103 -4.31 4.77 -3.79
CA GLY A 103 -4.28 4.67 -2.33
C GLY A 103 -4.44 3.25 -1.82
N ILE A 104 -4.18 3.08 -0.53
CA ILE A 104 -4.42 1.85 0.22
C ILE A 104 -5.93 1.73 0.46
N VAL A 105 -6.51 0.56 0.22
CA VAL A 105 -7.94 0.34 0.47
C VAL A 105 -8.16 0.06 1.95
N THR A 106 -8.79 1.00 2.65
CA THR A 106 -9.07 0.86 4.09
C THR A 106 -10.38 0.11 4.33
N HIS A 107 -11.41 0.42 3.54
CA HIS A 107 -12.74 -0.16 3.73
C HIS A 107 -13.43 -0.48 2.41
N ARG A 108 -14.27 -1.52 2.45
CA ARG A 108 -15.17 -1.94 1.37
C ARG A 108 -16.55 -2.15 1.95
N GLN A 109 -17.52 -1.35 1.56
CA GLN A 109 -18.88 -1.44 2.08
C GLN A 109 -19.87 -1.65 0.93
N ARG A 110 -20.71 -2.69 1.03
CA ARG A 110 -21.84 -2.90 0.12
C ARG A 110 -23.13 -2.91 0.94
N PRO A 111 -23.71 -1.73 1.24
CA PRO A 111 -24.98 -1.65 1.94
C PRO A 111 -26.06 -2.41 1.16
N SER A 112 -26.92 -3.15 1.87
CA SER A 112 -28.02 -3.91 1.28
C SER A 112 -28.99 -3.04 0.48
N THR A 113 -29.11 -1.77 0.85
CA THR A 113 -30.00 -0.77 0.24
C THR A 113 -29.43 -0.10 -1.02
N ALA A 114 -28.13 -0.24 -1.31
CA ALA A 114 -27.43 0.52 -2.34
C ALA A 114 -27.52 -0.10 -3.75
N LYS A 115 -28.54 -0.91 -4.05
CA LYS A 115 -28.75 -1.56 -5.37
C LYS A 115 -27.48 -2.23 -5.95
N GLY A 116 -26.66 -2.84 -5.08
CA GLY A 116 -25.44 -3.55 -5.48
C GLY A 116 -24.19 -2.67 -5.68
N VAL A 117 -24.27 -1.37 -5.45
CA VAL A 117 -23.13 -0.44 -5.42
C VAL A 117 -22.22 -0.78 -4.24
N THR A 118 -20.92 -0.63 -4.43
CA THR A 118 -19.90 -0.80 -3.41
C THR A 118 -19.14 0.51 -3.21
N PHE A 119 -19.01 0.92 -1.96
CA PHE A 119 -18.21 2.06 -1.53
C PHE A 119 -16.81 1.58 -1.13
N LEU A 120 -15.80 2.27 -1.61
CA LEU A 120 -14.41 2.08 -1.24
C LEU A 120 -13.89 3.36 -0.58
N SER A 121 -13.12 3.20 0.49
CA SER A 121 -12.30 4.27 1.06
C SER A 121 -10.84 3.98 0.73
N LEU A 122 -10.21 4.90 0.00
CA LEU A 122 -8.79 4.85 -0.34
C LEU A 122 -8.05 5.88 0.51
N GLU A 123 -6.93 5.48 1.10
CA GLU A 123 -6.08 6.36 1.89
C GLU A 123 -4.74 6.57 1.18
N ASP A 124 -4.33 7.83 1.11
CA ASP A 124 -2.96 8.22 0.80
C ASP A 124 -2.40 9.12 1.91
N GLU A 125 -1.15 9.53 1.77
CA GLU A 125 -0.45 10.36 2.76
C GLU A 125 -1.09 11.74 2.97
N THR A 126 -2.07 12.11 2.14
CA THR A 126 -2.76 13.40 2.17
C THR A 126 -4.19 13.31 2.66
N GLY A 127 -4.71 12.10 2.87
CA GLY A 127 -6.04 11.85 3.43
C GLY A 127 -6.82 10.75 2.72
N ILE A 128 -8.14 10.77 2.93
CA ILE A 128 -9.05 9.72 2.46
C ILE A 128 -9.84 10.20 1.24
N ALA A 129 -9.85 9.38 0.19
CA ALA A 129 -10.70 9.51 -0.98
C ALA A 129 -11.85 8.50 -0.93
N ASN A 130 -13.08 8.98 -1.13
CA ASN A 130 -14.27 8.15 -1.20
C ASN A 130 -14.58 7.78 -2.65
N VAL A 131 -14.78 6.49 -2.91
CA VAL A 131 -14.95 5.96 -4.25
C VAL A 131 -16.21 5.12 -4.34
N VAL A 132 -16.97 5.31 -5.41
CA VAL A 132 -18.20 4.56 -5.70
C VAL A 132 -17.95 3.62 -6.87
N CYS A 133 -18.21 2.34 -6.65
CA CYS A 133 -18.12 1.29 -7.65
C CYS A 133 -19.51 0.74 -7.97
N SER A 134 -19.94 0.89 -9.22
CA SER A 134 -21.19 0.27 -9.67
C SER A 134 -21.11 -1.27 -9.61
N GLN A 135 -22.27 -1.93 -9.55
CA GLN A 135 -22.32 -3.40 -9.57
C GLN A 135 -21.62 -3.98 -10.81
N GLY A 136 -21.80 -3.34 -11.97
CA GLY A 136 -21.16 -3.75 -13.23
C GLY A 136 -19.64 -3.60 -13.18
N LEU A 137 -19.13 -2.49 -12.64
CA LEU A 137 -17.70 -2.31 -12.45
C LEU A 137 -17.12 -3.37 -11.50
N TRP A 138 -17.78 -3.59 -10.36
CA TRP A 138 -17.34 -4.55 -9.37
C TRP A 138 -17.25 -5.96 -9.94
N LYS A 139 -18.26 -6.40 -10.71
CA LYS A 139 -18.25 -7.69 -11.40
C LYS A 139 -17.12 -7.77 -12.44
N ARG A 140 -16.91 -6.70 -13.22
CA ARG A 140 -15.87 -6.65 -14.26
C ARG A 140 -14.45 -6.75 -13.69
N TRP A 141 -14.21 -6.13 -12.55
CA TRP A 141 -12.89 -6.06 -11.91
C TRP A 141 -12.83 -6.90 -10.62
N GLN A 142 -13.65 -7.95 -10.51
CA GLN A 142 -13.87 -8.66 -9.25
C GLN A 142 -12.58 -9.16 -8.60
N SER A 143 -11.63 -9.68 -9.38
CA SER A 143 -10.34 -10.17 -8.87
C SER A 143 -9.62 -9.05 -8.11
N VAL A 144 -9.35 -7.93 -8.78
CA VAL A 144 -8.64 -6.77 -8.23
C VAL A 144 -9.45 -6.09 -7.13
N ALA A 145 -10.74 -5.83 -7.37
CA ALA A 145 -11.60 -5.08 -6.45
C ALA A 145 -11.73 -5.75 -5.07
N THR A 146 -11.70 -7.09 -5.03
CA THR A 146 -11.91 -7.86 -3.80
C THR A 146 -10.63 -8.02 -2.98
N VAL A 147 -9.49 -8.28 -3.63
CA VAL A 147 -8.28 -8.75 -2.91
C VAL A 147 -7.17 -7.70 -2.79
N ALA A 148 -7.12 -6.72 -3.70
CA ALA A 148 -5.98 -5.80 -3.76
C ALA A 148 -5.91 -4.91 -2.51
N LYS A 149 -4.73 -4.81 -1.90
CA LYS A 149 -4.52 -3.95 -0.73
C LYS A 149 -4.40 -2.47 -1.09
N ALA A 150 -3.93 -2.17 -2.30
CA ALA A 150 -3.86 -0.83 -2.84
C ALA A 150 -4.38 -0.80 -4.28
N LEU A 151 -5.01 0.31 -4.66
CA LEU A 151 -5.65 0.47 -5.96
C LEU A 151 -5.23 1.78 -6.59
N ARG A 152 -5.06 1.74 -7.91
CA ARG A 152 -5.08 2.90 -8.82
C ARG A 152 -6.42 2.90 -9.54
N ILE A 153 -7.15 4.02 -9.45
CA ILE A 153 -8.55 4.12 -9.86
C ILE A 153 -8.71 5.28 -10.83
N LYS A 154 -9.29 5.02 -12.01
CA LYS A 154 -9.81 6.07 -12.88
C LYS A 154 -11.31 6.23 -12.63
N GLY A 155 -11.71 7.48 -12.45
CA GLY A 155 -13.10 7.82 -12.16
C GLY A 155 -13.46 9.24 -12.54
N THR A 156 -14.67 9.63 -12.17
CA THR A 156 -15.23 10.95 -12.38
C THR A 156 -15.60 11.55 -11.03
N ILE A 157 -15.24 12.81 -10.80
CA ILE A 157 -15.63 13.54 -9.59
C ILE A 157 -17.14 13.75 -9.62
N GLU A 158 -17.80 13.40 -8.52
CA GLU A 158 -19.20 13.70 -8.25
C GLU A 158 -19.29 14.48 -6.93
N LYS A 159 -19.78 15.71 -7.02
CA LYS A 159 -20.05 16.57 -5.86
C LYS A 159 -21.54 16.51 -5.54
N ALA A 160 -21.86 16.36 -4.26
CA ALA A 160 -23.25 16.39 -3.82
C ALA A 160 -23.88 17.75 -4.16
N VAL A 161 -25.05 17.71 -4.80
CA VAL A 161 -25.74 18.90 -5.32
C VAL A 161 -26.29 19.79 -4.20
N ASP A 162 -26.55 19.22 -3.01
CA ASP A 162 -27.34 19.88 -1.94
C ASP A 162 -26.67 19.84 -0.56
N ALA A 163 -25.41 19.42 -0.47
CA ALA A 163 -24.70 19.45 0.80
C ALA A 163 -24.06 20.82 1.01
N HIS A 164 -24.19 21.36 2.22
CA HIS A 164 -23.35 22.46 2.71
C HIS A 164 -21.91 22.30 2.22
N ARG A 165 -21.24 23.42 1.90
CA ARG A 165 -19.92 23.56 1.22
C ARG A 165 -18.76 22.64 1.66
N SER A 166 -18.95 21.75 2.63
CA SER A 166 -17.98 20.81 3.20
C SER A 166 -18.23 19.31 2.88
N ALA A 167 -19.15 18.94 1.99
CA ALA A 167 -19.21 17.52 1.58
C ALA A 167 -17.98 17.12 0.77
N MET A 168 -17.31 16.06 1.23
CA MET A 168 -16.18 15.47 0.51
C MET A 168 -16.66 14.92 -0.84
N PRO A 169 -16.00 15.27 -1.96
CA PRO A 169 -16.37 14.75 -3.26
C PRO A 169 -16.15 13.23 -3.32
N MET A 170 -17.01 12.55 -4.09
CA MET A 170 -16.82 11.14 -4.40
C MET A 170 -16.17 10.98 -5.77
N VAL A 171 -15.48 9.87 -5.97
CA VAL A 171 -14.99 9.43 -7.28
C VAL A 171 -15.83 8.25 -7.75
N VAL A 172 -16.63 8.44 -8.81
CA VAL A 172 -17.35 7.34 -9.46
C VAL A 172 -16.37 6.61 -10.38
N ALA A 173 -15.99 5.40 -9.98
CA ALA A 173 -14.97 4.64 -10.67
C ALA A 173 -15.50 4.02 -11.98
N TYR A 174 -14.64 3.97 -12.99
CA TYR A 174 -14.88 3.20 -14.23
C TYR A 174 -13.71 2.28 -14.60
N LYS A 175 -12.55 2.38 -13.90
CA LYS A 175 -11.42 1.45 -14.04
C LYS A 175 -10.73 1.28 -12.69
N LEU A 176 -10.42 0.02 -12.34
CA LEU A 176 -9.64 -0.35 -11.16
C LEU A 176 -8.38 -1.07 -11.63
N VAL A 177 -7.23 -0.78 -11.06
CA VAL A 177 -5.98 -1.50 -11.29
C VAL A 177 -5.32 -1.72 -9.94
N GLU A 178 -4.74 -2.89 -9.71
CA GLU A 178 -3.94 -3.12 -8.51
C GLU A 178 -2.71 -2.23 -8.53
N LEU A 179 -2.43 -1.56 -7.41
CA LEU A 179 -1.19 -0.82 -7.22
C LEU A 179 -0.23 -1.69 -6.42
N ASP A 180 0.86 -2.11 -7.05
CA ASP A 180 1.94 -2.81 -6.36
C ASP A 180 2.85 -1.81 -5.65
N LEU A 181 2.68 -1.72 -4.33
CA LEU A 181 3.52 -0.88 -3.46
C LEU A 181 4.93 -1.44 -3.23
N ASN A 182 5.20 -2.68 -3.65
CA ASN A 182 6.51 -3.32 -3.49
C ASN A 182 7.38 -3.23 -4.74
N SER A 183 6.79 -2.89 -5.90
CA SER A 183 7.54 -2.73 -7.13
C SER A 183 8.40 -1.47 -7.03
N PRO A 184 9.73 -1.55 -7.21
CA PRO A 184 10.53 -0.36 -7.33
C PRO A 184 9.98 0.48 -8.48
N SER A 185 9.83 1.79 -8.26
CA SER A 185 9.67 2.75 -9.36
C SER A 185 10.97 2.70 -10.17
N ALA A 186 11.08 1.73 -11.06
CA ALA A 186 12.18 1.66 -12.00
C ALA A 186 11.84 2.62 -13.14
N PRO A 187 12.74 3.55 -13.51
CA PRO A 187 12.64 4.16 -14.82
C PRO A 187 12.71 3.03 -15.85
N SER A 188 11.72 2.98 -16.74
CA SER A 188 11.69 2.07 -17.88
C SER A 188 13.05 2.11 -18.57
N ARG A 189 13.82 1.02 -18.47
CA ARG A 189 14.99 0.83 -19.31
C ARG A 189 14.46 0.25 -20.61
N ASP A 190 14.28 1.12 -21.59
CA ASP A 190 14.03 0.71 -22.96
C ASP A 190 15.24 -0.13 -23.42
N PHE A 191 15.04 -1.43 -23.54
CA PHE A 191 15.99 -2.30 -24.21
C PHE A 191 15.72 -2.19 -25.72
N ARG A 192 16.63 -1.51 -26.42
CA ARG A 192 16.77 -1.56 -27.88
C ARG A 192 17.55 -2.78 -28.30
#